data_AF-A0A7J2XAA6-F1
#
_entry.id   AF-A0A7J2XAA6-F1
#
_cell.length_a   1.000
_cell.length_b   1.000
_cell.length_c   1.000
_cell.angle_alpha   90.00
_cell.angle_beta   90.00
_cell.angle_gamma   90.00
#
_symmetry.space_group_name_H-M   'P 1'
#
loop_
_entity.id
_entity.type
_entity.pdbx_description
1 polymer ?
#
loop_
_entity_poly.entity_id
_entity_poly.type
_entity_poly.pdbx_seq_one_letter_code
_entity_poly.pdbx_strand_id
1 'polypeptide(L)'
;GTGDEPLSIAQLIPDCDGAVVVTTPQDVALLSVRKSINFVKKMNMPAIGIIENMSGFKCPHCGKSIDIFKTGGGQKASKDFNIPFLGRIPIDPEIVNTGDSGEPFVIKNTESDTAKAFSEIVKNIEKIVNKKEVI
;
A
#
# COMPACT_ATOMS: atom_id res chain seq x y z
N GLY A 1 -14.02 -8.53 6.99
CA GLY A 1 -15.02 -8.63 5.92
C GLY A 1 -15.16 -10.07 5.48
N THR A 2 -16.32 -10.44 4.98
CA THR A 2 -16.64 -11.77 4.45
C THR A 2 -15.92 -12.08 3.14
N GLY A 3 -15.35 -11.07 2.48
CA GLY A 3 -14.57 -11.23 1.24
C GLY A 3 -15.42 -11.20 -0.02
N ASP A 4 -16.72 -10.89 0.11
CA ASP A 4 -17.66 -10.84 -1.00
C ASP A 4 -17.43 -9.61 -1.87
N GLU A 5 -17.07 -8.46 -1.28
CA GLU A 5 -16.85 -7.22 -2.02
C GLU A 5 -15.63 -7.29 -2.96
N PRO A 6 -14.44 -7.77 -2.52
CA PRO A 6 -13.32 -8.00 -3.43
C PRO A 6 -13.64 -9.01 -4.54
N LEU A 7 -14.47 -10.03 -4.24
CA LEU A 7 -14.90 -11.02 -5.23
C LEU A 7 -15.77 -10.39 -6.31
N SER A 8 -16.76 -9.59 -5.92
CA SER A 8 -17.61 -8.88 -6.88
C SER A 8 -16.79 -7.96 -7.79
N ILE A 9 -15.85 -7.18 -7.24
CA ILE A 9 -14.99 -6.30 -8.06
C ILE A 9 -14.15 -7.11 -9.04
N ALA A 10 -13.54 -8.21 -8.61
CA ALA A 10 -12.74 -9.07 -9.47
C ALA A 10 -13.56 -9.75 -10.59
N GLN A 11 -14.86 -9.99 -10.35
CA GLN A 11 -15.77 -10.51 -11.37
C GLN A 11 -16.26 -9.42 -12.34
N LEU A 12 -16.43 -8.18 -11.87
CA LEU A 12 -16.87 -7.05 -12.68
C LEU A 12 -15.76 -6.48 -13.56
N ILE A 13 -14.50 -6.66 -13.15
CA ILE A 13 -13.30 -6.19 -13.87
C ILE A 13 -12.39 -7.40 -14.13
N PRO A 14 -12.73 -8.26 -15.10
CA PRO A 14 -12.00 -9.50 -15.33
C PRO A 14 -10.55 -9.28 -15.80
N ASP A 15 -10.29 -8.17 -16.50
CA ASP A 15 -8.99 -7.87 -17.11
C ASP A 15 -8.11 -6.97 -16.21
N CYS A 16 -8.08 -7.25 -14.91
CA CYS A 16 -7.25 -6.47 -13.98
C CYS A 16 -5.75 -6.86 -14.07
N ASP A 17 -4.86 -5.87 -14.10
CA ASP A 17 -3.41 -6.11 -14.17
C ASP A 17 -2.82 -6.79 -12.93
N GLY A 18 -3.52 -6.68 -11.80
CA GLY A 18 -3.14 -7.27 -10.54
C GLY A 18 -3.71 -6.55 -9.32
N ALA A 19 -3.27 -6.98 -8.14
CA ALA A 19 -3.65 -6.41 -6.86
C ALA A 19 -2.46 -5.87 -6.08
N VAL A 20 -2.66 -4.71 -5.47
CA VAL A 20 -1.79 -4.16 -4.42
C VAL A 20 -2.43 -4.42 -3.07
N VAL A 21 -1.68 -5.02 -2.15
CA VAL A 21 -2.15 -5.31 -0.78
C VAL A 21 -1.64 -4.24 0.15
N VAL A 22 -2.55 -3.46 0.75
CA VAL A 22 -2.21 -2.47 1.77
C VAL A 22 -2.36 -3.08 3.16
N THR A 23 -1.37 -2.85 4.02
CA THR A 23 -1.39 -3.32 5.41
C THR A 23 -0.88 -2.23 6.35
N THR A 24 -0.92 -2.51 7.64
CA THR A 24 -0.32 -1.69 8.69
C THR A 24 0.70 -2.53 9.47
N PRO A 25 1.63 -1.92 10.22
CA PRO A 25 2.78 -2.65 10.74
C PRO A 25 2.49 -3.65 11.87
N GLN A 26 1.29 -3.63 12.45
CA GLN A 26 0.93 -4.45 13.60
C GLN A 26 0.80 -5.93 13.21
N ASP A 27 1.24 -6.83 14.09
CA ASP A 27 1.24 -8.27 13.82
C ASP A 27 -0.15 -8.83 13.49
N VAL A 28 -1.22 -8.24 14.07
CA VAL A 28 -2.61 -8.62 13.77
C VAL A 28 -3.00 -8.36 12.32
N ALA A 29 -2.43 -7.33 11.68
CA ALA A 29 -2.69 -6.99 10.29
C ALA A 29 -2.12 -8.04 9.32
N LEU A 30 -1.10 -8.81 9.73
CA LEU A 30 -0.50 -9.89 8.93
C LEU A 30 -1.50 -11.01 8.64
N LEU A 31 -2.42 -11.28 9.56
CA LEU A 31 -3.49 -12.27 9.35
C LEU A 31 -4.43 -11.85 8.22
N SER A 32 -4.74 -10.55 8.13
CA SER A 32 -5.53 -9.98 7.04
C SER A 32 -4.77 -10.04 5.71
N VAL A 33 -3.48 -9.72 5.72
CA VAL A 33 -2.61 -9.81 4.52
C VAL A 33 -2.60 -11.23 3.97
N ARG A 34 -2.45 -12.25 4.82
CA ARG A 34 -2.49 -13.65 4.40
C ARG A 34 -3.79 -14.00 3.69
N LYS A 35 -4.93 -13.53 4.22
CA LYS A 35 -6.25 -13.77 3.63
C LYS A 35 -6.37 -13.08 2.27
N SER A 36 -5.96 -11.81 2.17
CA SER A 36 -5.97 -11.05 0.91
C SER A 36 -5.09 -11.70 -0.16
N ILE A 37 -3.88 -12.15 0.19
CA ILE A 37 -2.98 -12.84 -0.76
C ILE A 37 -3.59 -14.15 -1.25
N ASN A 38 -4.19 -14.94 -0.36
CA ASN A 38 -4.86 -16.17 -0.75
C ASN A 38 -6.06 -15.90 -1.67
N PHE A 39 -6.80 -14.82 -1.44
CA PHE A 39 -7.88 -14.39 -2.32
C PHE A 39 -7.36 -14.01 -3.71
N VAL A 40 -6.32 -13.16 -3.79
CA VAL A 40 -5.65 -12.76 -5.04
C VAL A 40 -5.21 -14.00 -5.84
N LYS A 41 -4.58 -14.98 -5.18
CA LYS A 41 -4.19 -16.26 -5.81
C LYS A 41 -5.38 -17.07 -6.31
N LYS A 42 -6.47 -17.17 -5.54
CA LYS A 42 -7.68 -17.89 -5.96
C LYS A 42 -8.36 -17.27 -7.18
N MET A 43 -8.25 -15.95 -7.34
CA MET A 43 -8.77 -15.23 -8.50
C MET A 43 -7.82 -15.26 -9.70
N ASN A 44 -6.70 -16.00 -9.63
CA ASN A 44 -5.63 -15.99 -10.64
C ASN A 44 -5.11 -14.59 -10.96
N MET A 45 -5.22 -13.66 -10.00
CA MET A 45 -4.79 -12.28 -10.16
C MET A 45 -3.32 -12.14 -9.73
N PRO A 46 -2.49 -11.40 -10.47
CA PRO A 46 -1.10 -11.13 -10.07
C PRO A 46 -1.03 -10.25 -8.82
N ALA A 47 -0.28 -10.66 -7.80
CA ALA A 47 0.02 -9.79 -6.66
C ALA A 47 1.16 -8.82 -7.03
N ILE A 48 0.82 -7.55 -7.30
CA ILE A 48 1.78 -6.51 -7.68
C ILE A 48 2.73 -6.22 -6.53
N GLY A 49 2.21 -6.11 -5.31
CA GLY A 49 3.06 -5.89 -4.15
C GLY A 49 2.31 -5.55 -2.87
N ILE A 50 3.08 -5.33 -1.81
CA ILE A 50 2.60 -4.95 -0.48
C ILE A 50 3.04 -3.51 -0.17
N ILE A 51 2.10 -2.69 0.28
CA ILE A 51 2.36 -1.36 0.85
C ILE A 51 2.11 -1.42 2.36
N GLU A 52 3.06 -0.91 3.14
CA GLU A 52 2.88 -0.71 4.57
C GLU A 52 2.44 0.75 4.85
N ASN A 53 1.17 0.93 5.14
CA ASN A 53 0.58 2.22 5.51
C ASN A 53 0.75 2.51 7.01
N MET A 54 0.65 3.78 7.40
CA MET A 54 0.77 4.25 8.78
C MET A 54 2.10 3.87 9.45
N SER A 55 3.19 3.85 8.68
CA SER A 55 4.53 3.47 9.17
C SER A 55 5.37 4.71 9.45
N GLY A 56 5.38 5.13 10.71
CA GLY A 56 6.11 6.31 11.17
C GLY A 56 5.32 7.60 11.03
N PHE A 57 5.78 8.64 11.70
CA PHE A 57 5.17 9.97 11.75
C PHE A 57 6.27 11.02 11.94
N LYS A 58 6.27 12.07 11.12
CA LYS A 58 7.27 13.14 11.27
C LYS A 58 6.77 14.14 12.30
N CYS A 59 7.49 14.29 13.41
CA CYS A 59 7.13 15.25 14.45
C CYS A 59 7.16 16.68 13.89
N PRO A 60 6.06 17.45 13.95
CA PRO A 60 6.01 18.81 13.40
C PRO A 60 6.87 19.80 14.21
N HIS A 61 7.23 19.47 15.45
CA HIS A 61 8.01 20.36 16.32
C HIS A 61 9.53 20.20 16.17
N CYS A 62 10.02 18.98 15.90
CA CYS A 62 11.45 18.70 15.89
C CYS A 62 11.94 17.97 14.62
N GLY A 63 11.05 17.62 13.70
CA GLY A 63 11.37 16.96 12.43
C GLY A 63 11.81 15.49 12.54
N LYS A 64 11.92 14.94 13.76
CA LYS A 64 12.27 13.54 13.98
C LYS A 64 11.12 12.61 13.61
N SER A 65 11.45 11.46 13.03
CA SER A 65 10.49 10.38 12.82
C SER A 65 10.17 9.68 14.13
N ILE A 66 8.89 9.43 14.34
CA ILE A 66 8.31 8.73 15.48
C ILE A 66 7.55 7.52 14.96
N ASP A 67 7.89 6.35 15.46
CA ASP A 67 7.15 5.12 15.20
C ASP A 67 5.94 5.05 16.13
N ILE A 68 4.83 5.69 15.72
CA ILE A 68 3.55 5.67 16.48
C ILE A 68 3.07 4.23 16.68
N PHE A 69 3.25 3.42 15.65
CA PHE A 69 3.08 1.97 15.69
C PHE A 69 4.44 1.30 15.48
N LYS A 70 4.49 -0.04 15.63
CA LYS A 70 5.65 -0.82 15.16
C LYS A 70 5.95 -0.48 13.69
N THR A 71 7.09 -0.91 13.16
CA THR A 71 7.42 -0.79 11.74
C THR A 71 7.91 -2.13 11.19
N GLY A 72 7.75 -2.34 9.87
CA GLY A 72 8.29 -3.51 9.17
C GLY A 72 7.42 -4.77 9.16
N GLY A 73 6.19 -4.73 9.69
CA GLY A 73 5.23 -5.82 9.56
C GLY A 73 4.92 -6.14 8.08
N GLY A 74 4.63 -5.13 7.27
CA GLY A 74 4.39 -5.31 5.84
C GLY A 74 5.62 -5.82 5.07
N GLN A 75 6.81 -5.39 5.46
CA GLN A 75 8.06 -5.87 4.87
C GLN A 75 8.33 -7.34 5.24
N LYS A 76 7.98 -7.75 6.47
CA LYS A 76 8.03 -9.15 6.89
C LYS A 76 7.04 -9.99 6.08
N ALA A 77 5.79 -9.55 5.94
CA ALA A 77 4.80 -10.23 5.09
C ALA A 77 5.27 -10.38 3.64
N SER A 78 5.91 -9.35 3.08
CA SER A 78 6.48 -9.42 1.73
C SER A 78 7.47 -10.59 1.58
N LYS A 79 8.35 -10.79 2.57
CA LYS A 79 9.28 -11.92 2.60
C LYS A 79 8.56 -13.24 2.81
N ASP A 80 7.65 -13.32 3.77
CA ASP A 80 6.94 -14.55 4.14
C ASP A 80 6.09 -15.10 2.98
N PHE A 81 5.51 -14.21 2.16
CA PHE A 81 4.66 -14.58 1.03
C PHE A 81 5.35 -14.51 -0.34
N ASN A 82 6.62 -14.11 -0.38
CA ASN A 82 7.40 -13.88 -1.60
C ASN A 82 6.69 -12.94 -2.59
N ILE A 83 6.24 -11.78 -2.09
CA ILE A 83 5.56 -10.74 -2.87
C ILE A 83 6.37 -9.45 -2.76
N PRO A 84 6.52 -8.64 -3.84
CA PRO A 84 7.30 -7.40 -3.78
C PRO A 84 6.84 -6.45 -2.67
N PHE A 85 7.79 -5.86 -1.96
CA PHE A 85 7.51 -4.75 -1.05
C PHE A 85 7.61 -3.43 -1.83
N LEU A 86 6.52 -2.67 -1.89
CA LEU A 86 6.44 -1.46 -2.72
C LEU A 86 6.91 -0.21 -1.98
N GLY A 87 6.77 -0.18 -0.66
CA GLY A 87 7.19 0.95 0.16
C GLY A 87 6.36 1.13 1.42
N ARG A 88 6.62 2.25 2.10
CA ARG A 88 5.97 2.67 3.34
C ARG A 88 5.33 4.04 3.15
N ILE A 89 4.17 4.24 3.74
CA ILE A 89 3.52 5.56 3.81
C ILE A 89 3.44 5.96 5.29
N PRO A 90 4.06 7.09 5.70
CA PRO A 90 3.95 7.57 7.06
C PRO A 90 2.55 8.14 7.34
N ILE A 91 2.22 8.28 8.62
CA ILE A 91 1.06 9.06 9.05
C ILE A 91 1.37 10.53 8.77
N ASP A 92 0.45 11.19 8.07
CA ASP A 92 0.52 12.61 7.75
C ASP A 92 -0.87 13.25 7.99
N PRO A 93 -1.03 14.14 8.98
CA PRO A 93 -2.30 14.79 9.27
C PRO A 93 -2.89 15.54 8.07
N GLU A 94 -2.03 16.05 7.18
CA GLU A 94 -2.48 16.79 6.01
C GLU A 94 -3.23 15.88 5.01
N ILE A 95 -3.04 14.56 5.01
CA ILE A 95 -3.85 13.64 4.19
C ILE A 95 -5.34 13.76 4.54
N VAL A 96 -5.67 13.91 5.82
CA VAL A 96 -7.06 14.04 6.29
C VAL A 96 -7.61 15.40 5.86
N ASN A 97 -6.86 16.47 6.14
CA ASN A 97 -7.27 17.85 5.81
C ASN A 97 -7.52 18.03 4.30
N THR A 98 -6.64 17.46 3.47
CA THR A 98 -6.74 17.54 2.01
C THR A 98 -7.86 16.68 1.45
N GLY A 99 -8.05 15.48 2.01
CA GLY A 99 -9.18 14.61 1.70
C GLY A 99 -10.53 15.28 1.98
N ASP A 100 -10.69 15.90 3.16
CA ASP A 100 -11.92 16.60 3.54
C ASP A 100 -12.16 17.86 2.68
N SER A 101 -11.11 18.53 2.21
CA SER A 101 -11.23 19.67 1.30
C SER A 101 -11.47 19.28 -0.16
N GLY A 102 -11.47 17.99 -0.50
CA GLY A 102 -11.62 17.50 -1.87
C GLY A 102 -10.40 17.73 -2.77
N GLU A 103 -9.24 18.00 -2.19
CA GLU A 103 -7.99 18.28 -2.91
C GLU A 103 -7.01 17.11 -2.72
N PRO A 104 -6.49 16.47 -3.78
CA PRO A 104 -5.57 15.35 -3.60
C PRO A 104 -4.27 15.75 -2.90
N PHE A 105 -3.93 15.08 -1.80
CA PHE A 105 -2.72 15.32 -1.01
C PHE A 105 -1.44 15.43 -1.87
N VAL A 106 -1.26 14.51 -2.81
CA VAL A 106 -0.06 14.45 -3.67
C VAL A 106 0.07 15.64 -4.63
N ILE A 107 -1.03 16.37 -4.90
CA ILE A 107 -1.04 17.57 -5.73
C ILE A 107 -0.76 18.81 -4.87
N LYS A 108 -1.35 18.88 -3.68
CA LYS A 108 -1.19 20.02 -2.78
C LYS A 108 0.16 20.05 -2.06
N ASN A 109 0.66 18.88 -1.65
CA ASN A 109 1.83 18.74 -0.79
C ASN A 109 2.99 18.01 -1.50
N THR A 110 3.28 18.39 -2.75
CA THR A 110 4.26 17.73 -3.64
C THR A 110 5.65 17.53 -3.02
N GLU A 111 6.12 18.47 -2.20
CA GLU A 111 7.45 18.44 -1.60
C GLU A 111 7.54 17.64 -0.29
N SER A 112 6.41 17.18 0.24
CA SER A 112 6.37 16.42 1.50
C SER A 112 7.05 15.06 1.37
N ASP A 113 7.59 14.56 2.48
CA ASP A 113 8.18 13.21 2.53
C ASP A 113 7.14 12.14 2.20
N THR A 114 5.89 12.37 2.59
CA THR A 114 4.75 11.51 2.29
C THR A 114 4.44 11.48 0.79
N ALA A 115 4.42 12.63 0.10
CA ALA A 115 4.21 12.68 -1.35
C ALA A 115 5.36 12.01 -2.12
N LYS A 116 6.61 12.17 -1.64
CA LYS A 116 7.78 11.46 -2.17
C LYS A 116 7.64 9.95 -2.01
N ALA A 117 7.15 9.48 -0.85
CA ALA A 117 6.90 8.07 -0.62
C ALA A 117 5.82 7.50 -1.55
N PHE A 118 4.73 8.24 -1.80
CA PHE A 118 3.74 7.87 -2.82
C PHE A 118 4.37 7.77 -4.21
N SER A 119 5.17 8.76 -4.61
CA SER A 119 5.86 8.76 -5.91
C SER A 119 6.79 7.55 -6.08
N GLU A 120 7.52 7.18 -5.03
CA GLU A 120 8.39 5.99 -5.06
C GLU A 120 7.60 4.69 -5.19
N ILE A 121 6.49 4.56 -4.47
CA ILE A 121 5.58 3.41 -4.58
C ILE A 121 5.04 3.28 -6.01
N VAL A 122 4.60 4.39 -6.62
CA VAL A 122 4.10 4.41 -8.01
C VAL A 122 5.19 3.93 -8.96
N LYS A 123 6.43 4.45 -8.85
CA LYS A 123 7.56 3.99 -9.67
C LYS A 123 7.83 2.50 -9.52
N ASN A 124 7.65 1.94 -8.32
CA ASN A 124 7.82 0.50 -8.07
C ASN A 124 6.69 -0.33 -8.69
N ILE A 125 5.45 0.18 -8.68
CA ILE A 125 4.31 -0.43 -9.36
C ILE A 125 4.52 -0.42 -10.88
N GLU A 126 4.88 0.73 -11.47
CA GLU A 126 5.13 0.87 -12.91
C GLU A 126 6.20 -0.11 -13.41
N LYS A 127 7.29 -0.29 -12.65
CA LYS A 127 8.34 -1.27 -12.97
C LYS A 127 7.83 -2.72 -13.02
N ILE A 128 6.77 -3.04 -12.29
CA ILE A 128 6.21 -4.40 -12.22
C ILE A 128 5.15 -4.59 -13.29
N VAL A 129 4.27 -3.60 -13.47
CA VAL A 129 3.19 -3.64 -14.46
C VAL A 129 3.76 -3.55 -15.88
N ASN A 130 4.62 -2.57 -16.17
CA ASN A 130 5.16 -2.35 -17.52
C ASN A 130 6.17 -3.41 -17.95
N LYS A 131 6.72 -4.19 -17.01
CA LYS A 131 7.53 -5.38 -17.36
C LYS A 131 6.71 -6.47 -18.05
N LYS A 132 5.39 -6.47 -17.93
CA LYS A 132 4.51 -7.46 -18.59
C LYS A 132 4.27 -7.17 -20.07
N GLU A 133 4.55 -5.95 -20.56
CA GLU A 133 4.34 -5.57 -21.97
C GLU A 133 5.46 -6.00 -22.91
N VAL A 134 6.50 -6.69 -22.42
CA VAL A 134 7.63 -7.18 -23.23
C VAL A 134 7.65 -8.70 -23.25
N ILE A 135 6.69 -9.32 -23.94
CA ILE A 135 6.77 -10.70 -24.47
C ILE A 135 6.02 -10.75 -25.80
#